data_AF-K2FBS4-F1
#
_entry.id   AF-K2FBS4-F1
#
_cell.length_a   1.000
_cell.length_b   1.000
_cell.length_c   1.000
_cell.angle_alpha   90.00
_cell.angle_beta   90.00
_cell.angle_gamma   90.00
#
_symmetry.space_group_name_H-M   'P 1'
#
loop_
_entity.id
_entity.type
_entity.pdbx_description
1 polymer ?
#
loop_
_entity_poly.entity_id
_entity_poly.type
_entity_poly.pdbx_seq_one_letter_code
_entity_poly.pdbx_strand_id
1 'polypeptide(L)'
;MEKSKQILIITIAMFLFSAIWLSHISQKQMDPDYQKNWWTLSFDDPKDNSVNFVIANHSSQKTFHWKIMINKKTIKEGDLEVETGKTRTVPVSSANIKDSKITISVTDQENNKKEIYKKL
;
A
#
# COMPACT_ATOMS: atom_id res chain seq x y z
N MET A 1 -38.52 41.79 -10.69
CA MET A 1 -38.19 40.43 -10.19
C MET A 1 -36.79 40.08 -10.66
N GLU A 2 -35.74 40.74 -10.15
CA GLU A 2 -34.55 40.91 -11.00
C GLU A 2 -33.22 40.44 -10.40
N LYS A 3 -32.71 41.00 -9.30
CA LYS A 3 -31.33 40.68 -8.88
C LYS A 3 -31.20 39.49 -7.92
N SER A 4 -32.09 39.38 -6.93
CA SER A 4 -32.00 38.32 -5.92
C SER A 4 -32.24 36.92 -6.48
N LYS A 5 -33.16 36.77 -7.45
CA LYS A 5 -33.40 35.50 -8.13
C LYS A 5 -32.23 35.08 -9.02
N GLN A 6 -31.58 36.04 -9.70
CA GLN A 6 -30.38 35.78 -10.49
C GLN A 6 -29.21 35.33 -9.61
N ILE A 7 -28.97 36.02 -8.49
CA ILE A 7 -27.93 35.62 -7.52
C ILE A 7 -28.18 34.20 -7.03
N LEU A 8 -29.42 33.88 -6.63
CA LEU A 8 -29.79 32.54 -6.18
C LEU A 8 -29.50 31.47 -7.25
N ILE A 9 -29.89 31.70 -8.51
CA ILE A 9 -29.66 30.77 -9.61
C ILE A 9 -28.17 30.57 -9.86
N ILE A 10 -27.38 31.65 -9.85
CA ILE A 10 -25.93 31.59 -10.04
C ILE A 10 -25.27 30.82 -8.89
N THR A 11 -25.68 31.05 -7.64
CA THR A 11 -25.15 30.32 -6.48
C THR A 11 -25.47 28.82 -6.56
N ILE A 12 -26.70 28.46 -6.95
CA ILE A 12 -27.07 27.05 -7.15
C ILE A 12 -26.24 26.43 -8.30
N ALA A 13 -26.07 27.15 -9.41
CA ALA A 13 -25.27 26.67 -10.54
C ALA A 13 -23.80 26.46 -10.15
N MET A 14 -23.19 27.40 -9.43
CA MET A 14 -21.81 27.24 -8.93
C MET A 14 -21.68 26.08 -7.94
N PHE A 15 -22.68 25.89 -7.07
CA PHE A 15 -22.70 24.78 -6.13
C PHE A 15 -22.81 23.42 -6.85
N LEU A 16 -23.69 23.31 -7.85
CA LEU A 16 -23.81 22.09 -8.64
C LEU A 16 -22.53 21.81 -9.44
N PHE A 17 -21.92 22.85 -10.01
CA PHE A 17 -20.65 22.72 -10.73
C PHE A 17 -19.53 22.22 -9.80
N SER A 18 -19.41 22.79 -8.59
CA SER A 18 -18.40 22.34 -7.62
C SER A 18 -18.63 20.91 -7.16
N ALA A 19 -19.89 20.50 -6.95
CA ALA A 19 -20.24 19.13 -6.59
C ALA A 19 -19.91 18.13 -7.69
N ILE A 20 -20.21 18.45 -8.95
CA ILE A 20 -19.86 17.60 -10.11
C ILE A 20 -18.34 17.49 -10.25
N TRP A 21 -17.62 18.61 -10.15
CA TRP A 21 -16.17 18.65 -10.21
C TRP A 21 -15.52 17.79 -9.10
N LEU A 22 -15.99 17.95 -7.87
CA LEU A 22 -15.49 17.19 -6.73
C LEU A 22 -15.79 15.70 -6.87
N SER A 23 -16.99 15.33 -7.35
CA SER A 23 -17.34 13.94 -7.63
C SER A 23 -16.42 13.31 -8.68
N HIS A 24 -16.09 14.04 -9.74
CA HIS A 24 -15.17 13.55 -10.79
C HIS A 24 -13.75 13.34 -10.26
N ILE A 25 -13.23 14.24 -9.43
CA ILE A 25 -11.92 14.08 -8.79
C ILE A 25 -11.94 12.91 -7.78
N SER A 26 -12.99 12.82 -6.97
CA SER A 26 -13.15 11.78 -5.97
C SER A 26 -13.12 10.39 -6.61
N GLN A 27 -13.83 10.18 -7.73
CA GLN A 27 -13.80 8.92 -8.46
C GLN A 27 -12.38 8.53 -8.90
N LYS A 28 -11.58 9.48 -9.39
CA LYS A 28 -10.18 9.24 -9.78
C LYS A 28 -9.27 8.95 -8.58
N GLN A 29 -9.55 9.54 -7.43
CA GLN A 29 -8.75 9.32 -6.21
C GLN A 29 -9.12 8.03 -5.47
N MET A 30 -10.32 7.49 -5.68
CA MET A 30 -10.77 6.22 -5.09
C MET A 30 -10.15 5.00 -5.77
N ASP A 31 -9.64 5.12 -6.99
CA ASP A 31 -8.84 4.09 -7.63
C ASP A 31 -7.46 3.97 -6.94
N PRO A 32 -7.12 2.82 -6.32
CA PRO A 32 -5.82 2.59 -5.70
C PRO A 32 -4.67 2.56 -6.72
N ASP A 33 -4.96 2.25 -7.98
CA ASP A 33 -4.01 2.05 -9.08
C ASP A 33 -3.87 3.28 -9.99
N TYR A 34 -4.79 4.26 -9.90
CA TYR A 34 -4.75 5.44 -10.78
C TYR A 34 -3.62 6.40 -10.41
N GLN A 35 -2.54 6.38 -11.21
CA GLN A 35 -1.37 7.27 -11.12
C GLN A 35 -0.64 7.27 -9.78
N LYS A 36 -0.86 6.27 -8.92
CA LYS A 36 -0.17 6.17 -7.63
C LYS A 36 0.99 5.21 -7.76
N ASN A 37 2.21 5.72 -7.64
CA ASN A 37 3.42 4.89 -7.57
C ASN A 37 3.66 4.46 -6.12
N TRP A 38 3.02 3.36 -5.70
CA TRP A 38 3.13 2.90 -4.31
C TRP A 38 3.02 1.38 -4.18
N TRP A 39 3.50 0.86 -3.06
CA TRP A 39 3.37 -0.54 -2.69
C TRP A 39 3.28 -0.66 -1.16
N THR A 40 2.78 -1.79 -0.68
CA THR A 40 2.62 -2.08 0.75
C THR A 40 3.36 -3.34 1.17
N LEU A 41 3.68 -3.37 2.46
CA LEU A 41 4.24 -4.53 3.15
C LEU A 41 3.42 -4.76 4.41
N SER A 42 2.90 -5.97 4.58
CA SER A 42 2.13 -6.36 5.76
C SER A 42 2.35 -7.82 6.12
N PHE A 43 2.04 -8.21 7.35
CA PHE A 43 1.91 -9.63 7.68
C PHE A 43 0.66 -10.20 7.03
N ASP A 44 0.72 -11.47 6.62
CA ASP A 44 -0.41 -12.20 6.05
C ASP A 44 -1.54 -12.36 7.07
N ASP A 45 -1.18 -12.84 8.27
CA ASP A 45 -2.03 -12.81 9.46
C ASP A 45 -1.27 -12.12 10.62
N PRO A 46 -1.73 -10.94 11.08
CA PRO A 46 -1.09 -10.26 12.21
C PRO A 46 -1.38 -10.94 13.56
N LYS A 47 -2.41 -11.77 13.67
CA LYS A 47 -2.85 -12.42 14.93
C LYS A 47 -2.20 -13.78 15.15
N ASP A 48 -1.85 -14.49 14.08
CA ASP A 48 -1.17 -15.79 14.17
C ASP A 48 0.33 -15.63 14.49
N ASN A 49 1.01 -16.69 14.90
CA ASN A 49 2.46 -16.75 15.06
C ASN A 49 3.21 -16.95 13.72
N SER A 50 2.49 -17.11 12.61
CA SER A 50 3.07 -17.06 11.27
C SER A 50 3.76 -15.73 11.00
N VAL A 51 4.85 -15.82 10.24
CA VAL A 51 5.69 -14.70 9.82
C VAL A 51 5.66 -14.53 8.31
N ASN A 52 4.67 -15.15 7.67
CA ASN A 52 4.32 -14.88 6.29
C ASN A 52 4.02 -13.39 6.13
N PHE A 53 4.45 -12.85 5.01
CA PHE A 53 4.24 -11.45 4.69
C PHE A 53 3.77 -11.29 3.25
N VAL A 54 3.14 -10.16 3.00
CA VAL A 54 2.45 -9.84 1.78
C VAL A 54 3.02 -8.55 1.22
N ILE A 55 3.29 -8.55 -0.09
CA ILE A 55 3.63 -7.36 -0.87
C ILE A 55 2.47 -7.11 -1.82
N ALA A 56 1.79 -5.98 -1.68
CA ALA A 56 0.81 -5.51 -2.67
C ALA A 56 1.44 -4.38 -3.47
N ASN A 57 1.49 -4.56 -4.79
CA ASN A 57 2.16 -3.64 -5.69
C ASN A 57 1.14 -2.86 -6.52
N HIS A 58 1.18 -1.54 -6.40
CA HIS A 58 0.45 -0.61 -7.25
C HIS A 58 1.43 0.31 -8.02
N SER A 59 2.73 0.00 -7.98
CA SER A 59 3.80 0.72 -8.67
C SER A 59 4.13 0.12 -10.04
N SER A 60 4.91 0.84 -10.83
CA SER A 60 5.53 0.31 -12.06
C SER A 60 6.73 -0.61 -11.77
N GLN A 61 7.26 -0.59 -10.54
CA GLN A 61 8.38 -1.45 -10.15
C GLN A 61 7.88 -2.86 -9.92
N LYS A 62 8.52 -3.85 -10.56
CA LYS A 62 8.04 -5.24 -10.52
C LYS A 62 8.87 -6.12 -9.60
N THR A 63 10.15 -5.79 -9.45
CA THR A 63 11.09 -6.62 -8.68
C THR A 63 11.27 -6.05 -7.28
N PHE A 64 11.11 -6.92 -6.28
CA PHE A 64 11.26 -6.57 -4.87
C PHE A 64 12.27 -7.51 -4.22
N HIS A 65 13.28 -6.93 -3.61
CA HIS A 65 14.25 -7.65 -2.79
C HIS A 65 13.77 -7.66 -1.34
N TRP A 66 13.62 -8.85 -0.75
CA TRP A 66 13.17 -9.01 0.63
C TRP A 66 14.24 -9.66 1.50
N LYS A 67 14.31 -9.23 2.76
CA LYS A 67 15.18 -9.79 3.79
C LYS A 67 14.39 -10.01 5.07
N ILE A 68 14.59 -11.18 5.67
CA ILE A 68 14.06 -11.55 6.98
C ILE A 68 15.23 -11.51 7.95
N MET A 69 15.09 -10.73 9.01
CA MET A 69 16.11 -10.56 10.03
C MET A 69 15.57 -10.96 11.40
N ILE A 70 16.39 -11.69 12.15
CA ILE A 70 16.19 -11.98 13.56
C ILE A 70 17.31 -11.30 14.33
N ASN A 71 16.97 -10.47 15.32
CA ASN A 71 17.97 -9.76 16.14
C ASN A 71 19.03 -9.03 15.28
N LYS A 72 18.57 -8.40 14.19
CA LYS A 72 19.39 -7.68 13.18
C LYS A 72 20.32 -8.55 12.32
N LYS A 73 20.25 -9.88 12.43
CA LYS A 73 20.96 -10.80 11.53
C LYS A 73 20.02 -11.29 10.44
N THR A 74 20.41 -11.14 9.17
CA THR A 74 19.67 -11.71 8.04
C THR A 74 19.69 -13.23 8.15
N ILE A 75 18.51 -13.84 8.22
CA ILE A 75 18.34 -15.30 8.24
C ILE A 75 17.91 -15.85 6.88
N LYS A 76 17.26 -15.02 6.07
CA LYS A 76 16.79 -15.38 4.74
C LYS A 76 16.61 -14.11 3.92
N GLU A 77 16.91 -14.18 2.64
CA GLU A 77 16.62 -13.13 1.69
C GLU A 77 16.30 -13.74 0.32
N GLY A 78 15.77 -12.91 -0.57
CA GLY A 78 15.51 -13.30 -1.94
C GLY A 78 14.84 -12.17 -2.71
N ASP A 79 14.56 -12.47 -3.97
CA ASP A 79 13.86 -11.56 -4.86
C ASP A 79 12.51 -12.16 -5.25
N LEU A 80 11.55 -11.30 -5.55
CA LEU A 80 10.24 -11.68 -6.03
C LEU A 80 9.72 -10.65 -7.02
N GLU A 81 9.07 -11.16 -8.06
CA GLU A 81 8.31 -10.32 -8.99
C GLU A 81 6.84 -10.22 -8.57
N VAL A 82 6.37 -8.98 -8.42
CA VAL A 82 4.98 -8.64 -8.12
C VAL A 82 4.51 -7.68 -9.21
N GLU A 83 3.64 -8.15 -10.09
CA GLU A 83 3.05 -7.32 -11.14
C GLU A 83 2.21 -6.17 -10.56
N THR A 84 2.06 -5.07 -11.32
CA THR A 84 1.21 -3.94 -10.93
C THR A 84 -0.25 -4.38 -10.73
N GLY A 85 -0.87 -3.90 -9.66
CA GLY A 85 -2.21 -4.29 -9.20
C GLY A 85 -2.26 -5.70 -8.61
N LYS A 86 -1.12 -6.39 -8.41
CA LYS A 86 -1.07 -7.74 -7.83
C LYS A 86 -0.52 -7.74 -6.41
N THR A 87 -0.89 -8.80 -5.73
CA THR A 87 -0.44 -9.10 -4.36
C THR A 87 0.24 -10.45 -4.37
N ARG A 88 1.36 -10.56 -3.65
CA ARG A 88 2.07 -11.83 -3.45
C ARG A 88 2.37 -12.06 -1.98
N THR A 89 2.10 -13.27 -1.52
CA THR A 89 2.47 -13.75 -0.20
C THR A 89 3.79 -14.51 -0.27
N VAL A 90 4.73 -14.18 0.61
CA VAL A 90 5.98 -14.91 0.80
C VAL A 90 5.82 -15.82 2.02
N PRO A 91 5.76 -17.14 1.82
CA PRO A 91 5.68 -18.08 2.94
C PRO A 91 7.03 -18.18 3.65
N VAL A 92 7.00 -18.11 4.98
CA VAL A 92 8.17 -18.18 5.84
C VAL A 92 7.97 -19.30 6.84
N SER A 93 8.85 -20.31 6.80
CA SER A 93 8.81 -21.38 7.79
C SER A 93 9.18 -20.84 9.17
N SER A 94 8.27 -21.00 10.13
CA SER A 94 8.41 -20.56 11.52
C SER A 94 9.28 -21.49 12.38
N ALA A 95 9.80 -22.59 11.82
CA ALA A 95 10.41 -23.70 12.57
C ALA A 95 11.58 -23.31 13.50
N ASN A 96 12.25 -22.18 13.26
CA ASN A 96 13.39 -21.71 14.05
C ASN A 96 13.20 -20.29 14.64
N ILE A 97 11.96 -19.82 14.74
CA ILE A 97 11.67 -18.44 15.14
C ILE A 97 10.80 -18.46 16.39
N LYS A 98 11.43 -18.56 17.57
CA LYS A 98 10.76 -18.44 18.87
C LYS A 98 11.35 -17.28 19.67
N ASP A 99 10.49 -16.56 20.38
CA ASP A 99 10.81 -15.49 21.34
C ASP A 99 11.75 -14.38 20.81
N SER A 100 11.71 -14.13 19.50
CA SER A 100 12.65 -13.26 18.82
C SER A 100 11.94 -12.11 18.12
N LYS A 101 12.60 -10.93 18.12
CA LYS A 101 12.14 -9.81 17.30
C LYS A 101 12.47 -10.09 15.84
N ILE A 102 11.44 -10.14 15.02
CA ILE A 102 11.53 -10.35 13.58
C ILE A 102 11.36 -9.00 12.90
N THR A 103 12.27 -8.72 11.97
CA THR A 103 12.16 -7.60 11.05
C THR A 103 12.11 -8.15 9.64
N ILE A 104 11.10 -7.76 8.88
CA ILE A 104 11.02 -8.01 7.44
C ILE A 104 11.27 -6.69 6.75
N SER A 105 12.27 -6.65 5.89
CA SER A 105 12.61 -5.50 5.06
C SER A 105 12.37 -5.86 3.61
N VAL A 106 11.69 -4.98 2.89
CA VAL A 106 11.53 -5.09 1.44
C VAL A 106 12.03 -3.82 0.79
N THR A 107 12.76 -3.96 -0.31
CA THR A 107 13.32 -2.87 -1.10
C THR A 107 12.90 -3.04 -2.55
N ASP A 108 12.42 -1.97 -3.19
CA ASP A 108 12.13 -1.98 -4.63
C ASP A 108 13.35 -1.59 -5.48
N GLN A 109 13.18 -1.55 -6.80
CA GLN A 109 14.26 -1.23 -7.75
C GLN A 109 14.74 0.24 -7.67
N GLU A 110 13.94 1.13 -7.08
CA GLU A 110 14.28 2.53 -6.84
C GLU A 110 14.92 2.75 -5.45
N ASN A 111 15.24 1.67 -4.73
CA ASN A 111 15.75 1.69 -3.36
C ASN A 111 14.77 2.25 -2.31
N ASN A 112 13.47 2.33 -2.61
CA ASN A 112 12.49 2.60 -1.56
C ASN A 112 12.37 1.37 -0.67
N LYS A 113 12.49 1.59 0.63
CA LYS A 113 12.53 0.53 1.64
C LYS A 113 11.32 0.61 2.55
N LYS A 114 10.69 -0.53 2.82
CA LYS A 114 9.66 -0.65 3.88
C LYS A 114 10.03 -1.78 4.82
N GLU A 115 9.73 -1.57 6.09
CA GLU A 115 9.97 -2.56 7.13
C GLU A 115 8.71 -2.81 7.95
N ILE A 116 8.49 -4.06 8.31
CA ILE A 116 7.49 -4.47 9.29
C ILE A 116 8.14 -5.31 10.38
N TYR A 117 7.57 -5.26 11.58
CA TYR A 117 8.14 -5.89 12.76
C TYR A 117 7.09 -6.74 13.46
N LYS A 118 7.49 -7.91 13.94
CA LYS A 118 6.67 -8.77 14.78
C LYS A 118 7.51 -9.32 15.92
N LYS A 119 6.92 -9.33 17.10
CA LYS A 119 7.44 -10.03 18.26
C LYS A 119 6.58 -11.27 18.43
N LEU A 120 7.21 -12.43 18.32
CA LEU A 120 6.61 -13.72 18.68
C LEU A 120 6.75 -13.97 20.17
#